data_AF-A0AA47BUR1-F1
#
_entry.id   AF-A0AA47BUR1-F1
#
_cell.length_a   1.000
_cell.length_b   1.000
_cell.length_c   1.000
_cell.angle_alpha   90.00
_cell.angle_beta   90.00
_cell.angle_gamma   90.00
#
_symmetry.space_group_name_H-M   'P 1'
#
loop_
_entity.id
_entity.type
_entity.pdbx_description
1 polymer ?
#
loop_
_entity_poly.entity_id
_entity_poly.type
_entity_poly.pdbx_seq_one_letter_code
_entity_poly.pdbx_strand_id
1 'polypeptide(L)'
;MPEKTHYDDNILFLRSLIRTLHDAIRLNVDIEYFANKILEDILFINSSIEKIYDSLKKNSLLIRRNVYYHSIMKLKEAYVHFLNELHSTNGRFRKTFEHTRANFSLILENNLKDLQDIKDFIGGTEAGKVEGDAISRSELHYLMSPIENPSDSLDETGKYTISDVKL
;
A
#
# COMPACT_ATOMS: atom_id res chain seq x y z
N MET A 1 4.94 9.06 24.96
CA MET A 1 3.86 9.50 24.05
C MET A 1 4.12 8.86 22.70
N PRO A 2 3.12 8.27 22.03
CA PRO A 2 3.35 7.72 20.70
C PRO A 2 3.59 8.90 19.75
N GLU A 3 4.81 9.04 19.24
CA GLU A 3 5.10 9.95 18.14
C GLU A 3 4.12 9.65 17.02
N LYS A 4 3.41 10.68 16.56
CA LYS A 4 2.49 10.57 15.44
C LYS A 4 3.32 10.40 14.17
N THR A 5 3.67 9.16 13.84
CA THR A 5 4.39 8.88 12.60
C THR A 5 3.51 9.22 11.41
N HIS A 6 3.89 10.25 10.66
CA HIS A 6 3.22 10.72 9.46
C HIS A 6 3.56 9.81 8.27
N TYR A 7 3.05 8.58 8.26
CA TYR A 7 3.40 7.57 7.25
C TYR A 7 3.10 8.04 5.82
N ASP A 8 1.93 8.65 5.58
CA ASP A 8 1.53 9.13 4.25
C ASP A 8 2.48 10.22 3.74
N ASP A 9 2.77 11.23 4.58
CA ASP A 9 3.64 12.35 4.21
C ASP A 9 5.07 11.86 3.92
N ASN A 10 5.58 10.95 4.76
CA ASN A 10 6.91 10.35 4.60
C ASN A 10 7.00 9.53 3.30
N ILE A 11 5.98 8.72 2.99
CA ILE A 11 5.93 7.92 1.77
C ILE A 11 5.84 8.83 0.53
N LEU A 12 5.03 9.88 0.59
CA LEU A 12 4.89 10.86 -0.49
C LEU A 12 6.22 11.59 -0.75
N PHE A 13 6.91 12.00 0.31
CA PHE A 13 8.21 12.64 0.21
C PHE A 13 9.24 11.73 -0.46
N LEU A 14 9.38 10.48 0.01
CA LEU A 14 10.30 9.51 -0.59
C LEU A 14 9.98 9.22 -2.06
N ARG A 15 8.70 9.12 -2.42
CA ARG A 15 8.29 8.94 -3.82
C ARG A 15 8.74 10.12 -4.69
N SER A 16 8.68 11.34 -4.17
CA SER A 16 9.11 12.55 -4.86
C SER A 16 10.63 12.58 -5.07
N LEU A 17 11.40 12.11 -4.09
CA LEU A 17 12.84 11.95 -4.23
C LEU A 17 13.21 10.91 -5.30
N ILE A 18 12.56 9.74 -5.29
CA ILE A 18 12.77 8.71 -6.32
C ILE A 18 12.49 9.27 -7.72
N ARG A 19 11.39 10.02 -7.87
CA ARG A 19 11.06 10.66 -9.15
C ARG A 19 12.14 11.66 -9.58
N THR A 20 12.64 12.46 -8.65
CA THR A 20 13.70 13.45 -8.95
C THR A 20 14.99 12.76 -9.42
N LEU A 21 15.38 11.66 -8.76
CA LEU A 21 16.54 10.88 -9.18
C LEU A 21 16.33 10.22 -10.55
N HIS A 22 15.13 9.73 -10.80
CA HIS A 22 14.74 9.15 -12.09
C HIS A 22 14.84 10.17 -13.22
N ASP A 23 14.32 11.38 -13.00
CA ASP A 23 14.42 12.48 -13.95
C ASP A 23 15.89 12.90 -14.17
N ALA A 24 16.73 12.91 -13.12
CA ALA A 24 18.15 13.22 -13.22
C ALA A 24 18.91 12.24 -14.13
N ILE A 25 18.62 10.93 -14.03
CA ILE A 25 19.21 9.92 -14.93
C ILE A 25 18.78 10.18 -16.37
N ARG A 26 17.50 10.45 -16.61
CA ARG A 26 16.94 10.70 -17.96
C ARG A 26 17.48 11.97 -18.61
N LEU A 27 17.72 13.01 -17.82
CA LEU A 27 18.32 14.26 -18.27
C LEU A 27 19.82 14.15 -18.57
N ASN A 28 20.45 13.00 -18.31
CA ASN A 28 21.89 12.79 -18.46
C ASN A 28 22.70 13.88 -17.74
N VAL A 29 22.34 14.19 -16.49
CA VAL A 29 23.07 15.17 -15.68
C VAL A 29 24.56 14.79 -15.56
N ASP A 30 25.41 15.80 -15.44
CA ASP A 30 26.85 15.58 -15.44
C ASP A 30 27.30 14.85 -14.17
N ILE A 31 27.77 13.63 -14.37
CA ILE A 31 28.06 12.67 -13.32
C ILE A 31 29.22 13.12 -12.44
N GLU A 32 30.15 13.90 -13.00
CA GLU A 32 31.31 14.41 -12.26
C GLU A 32 30.87 15.28 -11.07
N TYR A 33 29.72 15.96 -11.19
CA TYR A 33 29.17 16.81 -10.13
C TYR A 33 28.18 16.07 -9.23
N PHE A 34 27.38 15.15 -9.79
CA PHE A 34 26.20 14.61 -9.11
C PHE A 34 26.33 13.16 -8.63
N ALA A 35 27.37 12.41 -9.00
CA ALA A 35 27.52 11.00 -8.65
C ALA A 35 27.41 10.71 -7.15
N ASN A 36 28.15 11.47 -6.34
CA ASN A 36 28.19 11.27 -4.88
C ASN A 36 26.83 11.56 -4.26
N LYS A 37 26.15 12.63 -4.71
CA LYS A 37 24.85 13.00 -4.20
C LYS A 37 23.78 11.97 -4.57
N ILE A 38 23.78 11.50 -5.81
CA ILE A 38 22.88 10.43 -6.27
C ILE A 38 23.10 9.16 -5.43
N LEU A 39 24.36 8.77 -5.18
CA LEU A 39 24.64 7.60 -4.34
C LEU A 39 24.12 7.78 -2.91
N GLU A 40 24.39 8.93 -2.29
CA GLU A 40 23.91 9.26 -0.95
C GLU A 40 22.38 9.19 -0.89
N ASP A 41 21.70 9.78 -1.87
CA ASP A 41 20.24 9.83 -1.93
C ASP A 41 19.65 8.42 -2.12
N ILE A 42 20.27 7.56 -2.92
CA ILE A 42 19.88 6.15 -3.06
C ILE A 42 19.95 5.43 -1.70
N LEU A 43 21.07 5.57 -0.98
CA LEU A 43 21.25 4.93 0.33
C LEU A 43 20.29 5.49 1.38
N PHE A 44 20.07 6.80 1.36
CA PHE A 44 19.10 7.46 2.22
C PHE A 44 17.68 6.96 1.98
N ILE A 45 17.25 6.88 0.71
CA ILE A 45 15.93 6.37 0.34
C ILE A 45 15.76 4.92 0.81
N ASN A 46 16.76 4.06 0.56
CA ASN A 46 16.68 2.66 1.00
C ASN A 46 16.50 2.54 2.52
N SER A 47 17.39 3.17 3.28
CA SER A 47 17.34 3.10 4.75
C SER A 47 16.06 3.70 5.33
N SER A 48 15.49 4.71 4.68
CA SER A 48 14.21 5.31 5.07
C SER A 48 13.05 4.38 4.80
N ILE A 49 13.02 3.74 3.62
CA ILE A 49 11.99 2.73 3.27
C ILE A 49 12.01 1.57 4.27
N GLU A 50 13.20 1.05 4.61
CA GLU A 50 13.37 -0.04 5.58
C GLU A 50 12.83 0.37 6.96
N LYS A 51 13.20 1.55 7.47
CA LYS A 51 12.70 2.06 8.76
C LYS A 51 11.18 2.20 8.79
N ILE A 52 10.59 2.74 7.72
CA ILE A 52 9.13 2.88 7.61
C ILE A 52 8.48 1.49 7.59
N TYR A 53 9.03 0.56 6.82
CA TYR A 53 8.50 -0.80 6.73
C TYR A 53 8.56 -1.55 8.06
N ASP A 54 9.69 -1.50 8.75
CA ASP A 54 9.86 -2.11 10.07
C ASP A 54 8.92 -1.49 11.10
N SER A 55 8.73 -0.17 11.04
CA SER A 55 7.78 0.54 11.90
C SER A 55 6.34 0.07 11.65
N LEU A 56 5.95 -0.14 10.38
CA LEU A 56 4.63 -0.69 10.02
C LEU A 56 4.46 -2.15 10.44
N LYS A 57 5.52 -2.97 10.36
CA LYS A 57 5.53 -4.35 10.84
C LYS A 57 5.33 -4.44 12.35
N LYS A 58 5.99 -3.57 13.12
CA LYS A 58 5.92 -3.55 14.59
C LYS A 58 4.59 -2.99 15.13
N ASN A 59 3.98 -2.05 14.42
CA ASN A 59 2.73 -1.41 14.85
C ASN A 59 1.48 -2.12 14.33
N SER A 60 1.06 -3.18 15.03
CA SER A 60 -0.11 -3.99 14.65
C SER A 60 -1.47 -3.27 14.80
N LEU A 61 -1.56 -2.26 15.67
CA LEU A 61 -2.80 -1.55 16.01
C LEU A 61 -3.08 -0.30 15.15
N LEU A 62 -2.38 -0.13 14.03
CA LEU A 62 -2.56 1.02 13.14
C LEU A 62 -3.92 1.00 12.44
N ILE A 63 -4.68 2.08 12.62
CA ILE A 63 -5.89 2.35 11.83
C ILE A 63 -5.44 2.55 10.37
N ARG A 64 -6.12 1.88 9.41
CA ARG A 64 -5.75 1.86 7.97
C ARG A 64 -4.40 1.22 7.63
N ARG A 65 -3.92 0.26 8.45
CA ARG A 65 -2.68 -0.49 8.20
C ARG A 65 -2.54 -1.02 6.75
N ASN A 66 -3.62 -1.54 6.16
CA ASN A 66 -3.60 -2.02 4.77
C ASN A 66 -3.31 -0.91 3.75
N VAL A 67 -3.79 0.31 3.99
CA VAL A 67 -3.54 1.46 3.10
C VAL A 67 -2.06 1.85 3.14
N TYR A 68 -1.45 1.84 4.33
CA TYR A 68 -0.02 2.11 4.47
C TYR A 68 0.83 0.99 3.86
N TYR A 69 0.44 -0.28 4.03
CA TYR A 69 1.11 -1.41 3.35
C TYR A 69 1.02 -1.30 1.83
N HIS A 70 -0.14 -0.94 1.29
CA HIS A 70 -0.28 -0.75 -0.15
C HIS A 70 0.55 0.45 -0.65
N SER A 71 0.62 1.51 0.14
CA SER A 71 1.39 2.72 -0.20
C SER A 71 2.90 2.46 -0.18
N ILE A 72 3.40 1.75 0.83
CA ILE A 72 4.82 1.38 0.91
C ILE A 72 5.19 0.31 -0.13
N MET A 73 4.28 -0.60 -0.47
CA MET A 73 4.46 -1.55 -1.57
C MET A 73 4.72 -0.79 -2.87
N LYS A 74 3.83 0.15 -3.23
CA LYS A 74 4.02 0.98 -4.43
C LYS A 74 5.28 1.84 -4.37
N LEU A 75 5.72 2.28 -3.19
CA LEU A 75 6.97 3.01 -3.02
C LEU A 75 8.18 2.10 -3.30
N LYS A 76 8.20 0.89 -2.73
CA LYS A 76 9.23 -0.12 -2.98
C LYS A 76 9.27 -0.53 -4.46
N GLU A 77 8.12 -0.72 -5.11
CA GLU A 77 8.05 -1.01 -6.55
C GLU A 77 8.67 0.11 -7.39
N ALA A 78 8.33 1.38 -7.10
CA ALA A 78 8.93 2.53 -7.79
C ALA A 78 10.45 2.60 -7.57
N TYR A 79 10.92 2.30 -6.36
CA TYR A 79 12.34 2.27 -6.04
C TYR A 79 13.09 1.15 -6.76
N VAL A 80 12.54 -0.07 -6.79
CA VAL A 80 13.10 -1.22 -7.52
C VAL A 80 13.14 -0.91 -9.02
N HIS A 81 12.09 -0.32 -9.58
CA HIS A 81 12.07 0.09 -10.98
C HIS A 81 13.18 1.11 -11.28
N PHE A 82 13.34 2.11 -10.43
CA PHE A 82 14.44 3.08 -10.53
C PHE A 82 15.82 2.42 -10.48
N LEU A 83 16.07 1.49 -9.54
CA LEU A 83 17.34 0.78 -9.45
C LEU A 83 17.61 -0.08 -10.69
N ASN A 84 16.58 -0.74 -11.22
CA ASN A 84 16.69 -1.50 -12.47
C ASN A 84 17.04 -0.59 -13.65
N GLU A 85 16.38 0.57 -13.79
CA GLU A 85 16.74 1.54 -14.82
C GLU A 85 18.18 2.03 -14.67
N LEU A 86 18.63 2.34 -13.45
CA LEU A 86 20.01 2.73 -13.17
C LEU A 86 21.00 1.64 -13.61
N HIS A 87 20.66 0.36 -13.40
CA HIS A 87 21.47 -0.78 -13.85
C HIS A 87 21.43 -1.00 -15.37
N SER A 88 20.28 -0.81 -16.00
CA SER A 88 20.07 -1.00 -17.44
C SER A 88 20.58 0.17 -18.28
N THR A 89 20.78 1.34 -17.68
CA THR A 89 21.25 2.54 -18.39
C THR A 89 22.68 2.30 -18.90
N ASN A 90 22.81 2.15 -20.21
CA ASN A 90 24.10 2.12 -20.89
C ASN A 90 24.65 3.55 -20.93
N GLY A 91 25.66 3.84 -20.10
CA GLY A 91 26.21 5.18 -20.05
C GLY A 91 27.26 5.41 -18.97
N ARG A 92 27.55 6.69 -18.74
CA ARG A 92 28.56 7.14 -17.77
C ARG A 92 28.23 6.68 -16.33
N PHE A 93 26.93 6.58 -15.97
CA PHE A 93 26.47 6.12 -14.64
C PHE A 93 26.88 4.68 -14.33
N ARG A 94 26.85 3.80 -15.34
CA ARG A 94 27.23 2.40 -15.17
C ARG A 94 28.68 2.25 -14.71
N LYS A 95 29.60 3.04 -15.27
CA LYS A 95 31.02 3.00 -14.91
C LYS A 95 31.24 3.56 -13.50
N THR A 96 30.61 4.69 -13.19
CA THR A 96 30.77 5.35 -11.89
C THR A 96 30.26 4.49 -10.73
N PHE A 97 29.21 3.70 -10.95
CA PHE A 97 28.62 2.85 -9.91
C PHE A 97 29.01 1.36 -10.00
N GLU A 98 30.06 0.99 -10.74
CA GLU A 98 30.49 -0.41 -10.81
C GLU A 98 30.87 -0.97 -9.45
N HIS A 99 31.60 -0.20 -8.64
CA HIS A 99 32.06 -0.63 -7.32
C HIS A 99 30.91 -0.83 -6.32
N THR A 100 29.79 -0.14 -6.51
CA THR A 100 28.60 -0.24 -5.64
C THR A 100 27.55 -1.19 -6.20
N ARG A 101 27.80 -1.82 -7.36
CA ARG A 101 26.83 -2.66 -8.05
C ARG A 101 26.39 -3.86 -7.22
N ALA A 102 27.32 -4.50 -6.51
CA ALA A 102 27.00 -5.61 -5.61
C ALA A 102 26.08 -5.17 -4.47
N ASN A 103 26.31 -3.99 -3.89
CA ASN A 103 25.45 -3.43 -2.85
C ASN A 103 24.05 -3.14 -3.39
N PHE A 104 23.93 -2.58 -4.59
CA PHE A 104 22.64 -2.35 -5.22
C PHE A 104 21.89 -3.65 -5.51
N SER A 105 22.57 -4.71 -5.97
CA SER A 105 21.95 -6.02 -6.15
C SER A 105 21.40 -6.58 -4.83
N LEU A 106 22.16 -6.49 -3.73
CA LEU A 106 21.68 -6.91 -2.41
C LEU A 106 20.46 -6.10 -1.95
N ILE A 107 20.49 -4.77 -2.14
CA ILE A 107 19.36 -3.89 -1.84
C ILE A 107 18.12 -4.30 -2.65
N LEU A 108 18.30 -4.62 -3.92
CA LEU A 108 17.22 -5.01 -4.83
C LEU A 108 16.61 -6.35 -4.42
N GLU A 109 17.44 -7.35 -4.10
CA GLU A 109 16.98 -8.64 -3.58
C GLU A 109 16.19 -8.50 -2.27
N ASN A 110 16.67 -7.68 -1.34
CA ASN A 110 15.96 -7.44 -0.07
C ASN A 110 14.61 -6.76 -0.31
N ASN A 111 14.57 -5.73 -1.16
CA ASN A 111 13.31 -5.06 -1.49
C ASN A 111 12.32 -5.97 -2.24
N LEU A 112 12.79 -6.91 -3.08
CA LEU A 112 11.94 -7.90 -3.73
C LEU A 112 11.36 -8.92 -2.73
N LYS A 113 12.17 -9.39 -1.77
CA LYS A 113 11.68 -10.26 -0.69
C LYS A 113 10.62 -9.54 0.14
N ASP A 114 10.88 -8.29 0.53
CA ASP A 114 9.91 -7.49 1.27
C ASP A 114 8.61 -7.27 0.49
N LEU A 115 8.70 -7.06 -0.83
CA LEU A 115 7.51 -6.92 -1.68
C LEU A 115 6.69 -8.21 -1.71
N GLN A 116 7.34 -9.37 -1.73
CA GLN A 116 6.65 -10.65 -1.64
C GLN A 116 5.95 -10.80 -0.29
N ASP A 117 6.63 -10.50 0.82
CA ASP A 117 6.05 -10.51 2.16
C ASP A 117 4.81 -9.60 2.26
N ILE A 118 4.89 -8.39 1.69
CA ILE A 118 3.77 -7.43 1.71
C ILE A 118 2.59 -7.95 0.89
N LYS A 119 2.86 -8.56 -0.28
CA LYS A 119 1.82 -9.16 -1.13
C LYS A 119 1.12 -10.30 -0.42
N ASP A 120 1.87 -11.18 0.22
CA ASP A 120 1.33 -12.31 0.98
C ASP A 120 0.49 -11.81 2.17
N PHE A 121 0.95 -10.77 2.87
CA PHE A 121 0.21 -10.13 3.96
C PHE A 121 -1.12 -9.49 3.49
N ILE A 122 -1.10 -8.75 2.38
CA ILE A 122 -2.31 -8.13 1.81
C ILE A 122 -3.27 -9.21 1.32
N GLY A 123 -2.77 -10.20 0.56
CA GLY A 123 -3.58 -11.29 0.01
C GLY A 123 -4.24 -12.16 1.09
N GLY A 124 -3.53 -12.45 2.19
CA GLY A 124 -4.11 -13.13 3.35
C GLY A 124 -5.18 -12.31 4.07
N THR A 125 -5.06 -10.98 4.07
CA THR A 125 -6.05 -10.08 4.68
C THR A 125 -7.31 -9.93 3.83
N GLU A 126 -7.20 -9.98 2.49
CA GLU A 126 -8.36 -9.97 1.61
C GLU A 126 -9.11 -11.32 1.64
N ALA A 127 -8.40 -12.45 1.65
CA ALA A 127 -9.01 -13.77 1.80
C ALA A 127 -9.86 -13.89 3.08
N GLY A 128 -9.39 -13.32 4.21
CA GLY A 128 -10.15 -13.29 5.46
C GLY A 128 -11.30 -12.28 5.52
N LYS A 129 -11.35 -11.29 4.61
CA LYS A 129 -12.48 -10.33 4.50
C LYS A 129 -13.60 -10.83 3.59
N VAL A 130 -13.27 -11.60 2.55
CA VAL A 130 -14.26 -12.16 1.63
C VAL A 130 -15.21 -13.13 2.34
N GLU A 131 -14.78 -13.77 3.43
CA GLU A 131 -15.61 -14.70 4.20
C GLU A 131 -16.61 -13.99 5.15
N GLY A 132 -16.44 -12.68 5.43
CA GLY A 132 -17.28 -11.92 6.36
C GLY A 132 -17.99 -10.69 5.79
N ASP A 133 -17.69 -10.27 4.56
CA ASP A 133 -18.25 -9.05 3.95
C ASP A 133 -19.07 -9.34 2.67
N ALA A 134 -19.26 -10.63 2.35
CA ALA A 134 -20.17 -11.05 1.30
C ALA A 134 -21.59 -11.13 1.88
N ILE A 135 -22.36 -10.03 1.76
CA ILE A 135 -23.81 -10.06 1.99
C ILE A 135 -24.38 -11.16 1.09
N SER A 136 -24.95 -12.20 1.69
CA SER A 136 -25.53 -13.31 0.93
C SER A 136 -26.63 -12.76 0.01
N ARG A 137 -26.85 -13.38 -1.16
CA ARG A 137 -27.95 -12.99 -2.06
C ARG A 137 -29.32 -12.98 -1.35
N SER A 138 -29.47 -13.80 -0.32
CA SER A 138 -30.66 -13.81 0.55
C SER A 138 -30.76 -12.59 1.47
N GLU A 139 -29.65 -12.08 2.00
CA GLU A 139 -29.61 -10.88 2.85
C GLU A 139 -29.73 -9.59 2.02
N LEU A 140 -29.14 -9.57 0.81
CA LEU A 140 -29.35 -8.49 -0.15
C LEU A 140 -30.82 -8.42 -0.58
N HIS A 141 -31.47 -9.57 -0.79
CA HIS A 141 -32.90 -9.63 -1.04
C HIS A 141 -33.69 -9.07 0.15
N TYR A 142 -33.32 -9.40 1.40
CA TYR A 142 -33.97 -8.86 2.60
C TYR A 142 -33.83 -7.33 2.72
N LEU A 143 -32.67 -6.77 2.40
CA LEU A 143 -32.42 -5.31 2.41
C LEU A 143 -33.12 -4.57 1.26
N MET A 144 -33.31 -5.24 0.14
CA MET A 144 -33.98 -4.72 -1.07
C MET A 144 -35.49 -4.99 -1.07
N SER A 145 -35.97 -5.84 -0.15
CA SER A 145 -37.39 -6.04 0.05
C SER A 145 -37.94 -4.74 0.60
N PRO A 146 -39.06 -4.22 0.07
CA PRO A 146 -39.82 -3.20 0.77
C PRO A 146 -39.99 -3.68 2.21
N ILE A 147 -39.73 -2.82 3.19
CA ILE A 147 -40.16 -3.08 4.56
C ILE A 147 -41.67 -3.21 4.45
N GLU A 148 -42.17 -4.44 4.34
CA GLU A 148 -43.58 -4.73 4.56
C GLU A 148 -43.82 -4.35 6.01
N ASN A 149 -44.25 -3.11 6.22
CA ASN A 149 -44.90 -2.72 7.46
C ASN A 149 -46.09 -3.68 7.57
N PRO A 150 -46.12 -4.58 8.57
CA PRO A 150 -47.27 -5.44 8.77
C PRO A 150 -48.35 -4.60 9.44
N SER A 151 -48.96 -3.69 8.69
CA SER A 151 -50.18 -2.99 9.04
C SER A 151 -50.62 -2.11 7.86
N ASP A 152 -51.16 -2.73 6.82
CA ASP A 152 -52.19 -2.10 5.99
C ASP A 152 -52.92 -3.18 5.18
N SER A 153 -53.60 -4.07 5.91
CA SER A 153 -54.81 -4.73 5.40
C SER A 153 -56.01 -4.02 6.00
N LEU A 154 -56.45 -2.94 5.35
CA LEU A 154 -57.76 -2.34 5.61
C LEU A 154 -58.82 -3.21 4.94
N ASP A 155 -59.46 -4.09 5.71
CA ASP A 155 -60.80 -4.57 5.36
C ASP A 155 -61.83 -3.46 5.66
N GLU A 156 -62.84 -3.35 4.79
CA GLU A 156 -63.83 -2.26 4.66
C GLU A 156 -64.73 -1.97 5.88
N THR A 157 -64.35 -2.37 7.10
CA THR A 157 -65.14 -2.14 8.32
C THR A 157 -64.38 -1.57 9.53
N GLY A 158 -63.15 -1.07 9.34
CA GLY A 158 -62.54 -0.10 10.25
C GLY A 158 -62.41 -0.54 11.72
N LYS A 159 -61.95 -1.78 11.97
CA LYS A 159 -61.53 -2.22 13.31
C LYS A 159 -60.25 -3.06 13.25
N TYR A 160 -59.28 -2.69 14.09
CA TYR A 160 -58.05 -3.46 14.31
C TYR A 160 -58.31 -4.62 15.28
N THR A 161 -57.96 -5.84 14.88
CA THR A 161 -57.82 -7.00 15.79
C THR A 161 -56.35 -7.39 15.89
N ILE A 162 -55.80 -7.32 17.10
CA ILE A 162 -54.49 -7.86 17.46
C ILE A 162 -54.72 -9.32 17.89
N SER A 163 -54.10 -10.26 17.16
CA SER A 163 -54.00 -11.67 17.50
C SER A 163 -52.80 -12.22 16.72
N ASP A 164 -51.82 -12.95 17.22
CA ASP A 164 -51.48 -13.47 18.55
C ASP A 164 -49.98 -13.77 18.49
N VAL A 165 -49.20 -13.35 19.49
CA VAL A 165 -47.83 -13.84 19.70
C VAL A 165 -47.95 -15.08 20.59
N LYS A 166 -47.76 -16.28 20.03
CA LYS A 166 -47.50 -17.48 20.83
C LYS A 166 -46.00 -17.57 21.12
N LEU A 167 -45.69 -17.57 22.42
CA LEU A 167 -44.42 -17.97 23.04
C LEU A 167 -44.01 -19.39 22.63
#